data_AF-A0A2R4CF11-F1
#
_entry.id   AF-A0A2R4CF11-F1
#
_cell.length_a   1.000
_cell.length_b   1.000
_cell.length_c   1.000
_cell.angle_alpha   90.00
_cell.angle_beta   90.00
_cell.angle_gamma   90.00
#
_symmetry.space_group_name_H-M   'P 1'
#
loop_
_entity.id
_entity.type
_entity.pdbx_description
1 polymer ?
#
loop_
_entity_poly.entity_id
_entity_poly.type
_entity_poly.pdbx_seq_one_letter_code
_entity_poly.pdbx_strand_id
1 'polypeptide(L)'
;MRHVKPQYLGRLKWNRAGYALVSRADAFDLMAVNRQGKVVVPGIYHTGDFDYPDAERGVGRFATPDGKCGYFQARGFQVVVPARYDVCQAFHDGRAIACTGCTRYCEDEDCHIDRLVGGDGVALALDGTVRERFTLPTLDTVCGTPERRLLTPRSGADLLRCAGDRNPFDDLK
;
A
#
# COMPACT_ATOMS: atom_id res chain seq x y z
N MET A 1 -16.86 13.54 -4.44
CA MET A 1 -15.53 13.90 -3.91
C MET A 1 -15.66 14.20 -2.42
N ARG A 2 -14.81 13.60 -1.57
CA ARG A 2 -14.95 13.67 -0.10
C ARG A 2 -14.49 15.03 0.45
N HIS A 3 -15.18 15.53 1.48
CA HIS A 3 -14.99 16.88 2.01
C HIS A 3 -15.28 16.97 3.52
N VAL A 4 -14.53 17.80 4.23
CA VAL A 4 -14.80 18.17 5.63
C VAL A 4 -15.82 19.30 5.65
N LYS A 5 -16.91 19.18 6.41
CA LYS A 5 -17.95 20.22 6.45
C LYS A 5 -17.35 21.57 6.88
N PRO A 6 -17.72 22.70 6.26
CA PRO A 6 -17.12 24.02 6.52
C PRO A 6 -17.07 24.41 8.02
N GLN A 7 -18.12 24.08 8.77
CA GLN A 7 -18.23 24.33 10.21
C GLN A 7 -17.12 23.70 11.07
N TYR A 8 -16.39 22.69 10.56
CA TYR A 8 -15.28 22.05 11.27
C TYR A 8 -13.90 22.56 10.86
N LEU A 9 -13.78 23.35 9.78
CA LEU A 9 -12.48 23.79 9.25
C LEU A 9 -11.69 24.64 10.24
N GLY A 10 -12.37 25.46 11.04
CA GLY A 10 -11.75 26.27 12.09
C GLY A 10 -11.13 25.46 13.23
N ARG A 11 -11.43 24.15 13.34
CA ARG A 11 -10.89 23.25 14.37
C ARG A 11 -9.65 22.48 13.92
N LEU A 12 -9.30 22.55 12.64
CA LEU A 12 -8.21 21.76 12.07
C LEU A 12 -6.85 22.42 12.32
N LYS A 13 -5.85 21.58 12.63
CA LYS A 13 -4.45 22.01 12.75
C LYS A 13 -3.80 22.01 11.37
N TRP A 14 -3.64 23.19 10.79
CA TRP A 14 -3.02 23.39 9.49
C TRP A 14 -1.50 23.39 9.58
N ASN A 15 -0.83 22.69 8.66
CA ASN A 15 0.61 22.82 8.44
C ASN A 15 0.93 24.10 7.63
N ARG A 16 2.22 24.43 7.49
CA ARG A 16 2.67 25.62 6.73
C ARG A 16 2.27 25.59 5.24
N ALA A 17 2.06 24.40 4.68
CA ALA A 17 1.63 24.22 3.30
C ALA A 17 0.10 24.32 3.11
N GLY A 18 -0.67 24.58 4.18
CA GLY A 18 -2.12 24.75 4.11
C GLY A 18 -2.93 23.45 4.11
N TYR A 19 -2.35 22.37 4.61
CA TYR A 19 -3.02 21.08 4.73
C TYR A 19 -3.21 20.69 6.19
N ALA A 20 -4.27 19.94 6.47
CA ALA A 20 -4.50 19.32 7.76
C ALA A 20 -4.66 17.81 7.58
N LEU A 21 -4.21 17.04 8.57
CA LEU A 21 -4.55 15.64 8.69
C LEU A 21 -5.84 15.49 9.48
N VAL A 22 -6.73 14.65 8.99
CA VAL A 22 -7.94 14.26 9.69
C VAL A 22 -8.05 12.75 9.67
N SER A 23 -8.52 12.17 10.76
CA SER A 23 -8.85 10.76 10.82
C SER A 23 -10.34 10.59 11.07
N ARG A 24 -10.89 9.46 10.62
CA ARG A 24 -12.17 9.00 11.16
C ARG A 24 -11.90 7.99 12.25
N ALA A 25 -12.56 8.17 13.39
CA ALA A 25 -12.45 7.24 14.51
C ALA A 25 -12.95 5.82 14.19
N ASP A 26 -13.87 5.67 13.22
CA ASP A 26 -14.53 4.40 12.90
C ASP A 26 -13.80 3.55 11.84
N ALA A 27 -12.83 4.11 11.12
CA ALA A 27 -12.18 3.41 10.01
C ALA A 27 -10.64 3.39 10.10
N PHE A 28 -10.04 4.05 11.10
CA PHE A 28 -8.59 4.30 11.14
C PHE A 28 -8.03 4.92 9.84
N ASP A 29 -8.89 5.55 9.04
CA ASP A 29 -8.57 6.23 7.80
C ASP A 29 -7.89 7.56 8.12
N LEU A 30 -6.61 7.70 7.82
CA LEU A 30 -5.92 8.99 7.82
C LEU A 30 -6.06 9.64 6.43
N MET A 31 -6.40 10.94 6.38
CA MET A 31 -6.50 11.66 5.12
C MET A 31 -6.00 13.10 5.25
N ALA A 32 -5.40 13.62 4.17
CA ALA A 32 -5.00 15.00 4.08
C ALA A 32 -6.08 15.84 3.41
N VAL A 33 -6.38 17.00 3.99
CA VAL A 33 -7.36 17.96 3.49
C VAL A 33 -6.73 19.33 3.28
N ASN A 34 -7.16 20.04 2.24
CA ASN A 34 -6.74 21.42 2.00
C ASN A 34 -7.63 22.43 2.78
N ARG A 35 -7.29 23.73 2.72
CA ARG A 35 -8.03 24.80 3.42
C ARG A 35 -9.50 24.94 3.02
N GLN A 36 -9.85 24.50 1.81
CA GLN A 36 -11.24 24.47 1.38
C GLN A 36 -12.01 23.33 2.05
N GLY A 37 -11.35 22.35 2.67
CA GLY A 37 -11.94 21.14 3.25
C GLY A 37 -11.92 19.93 2.31
N LYS A 38 -11.36 20.06 1.11
CA LYS A 38 -11.28 18.98 0.11
C LYS A 38 -10.21 17.98 0.53
N VAL A 39 -10.56 16.69 0.50
CA VAL A 39 -9.59 15.60 0.61
C VAL A 39 -8.68 15.62 -0.62
N VAL A 40 -7.38 15.78 -0.39
CA VAL A 40 -6.34 15.80 -1.43
C VAL A 40 -5.55 14.49 -1.49
N VAL A 41 -5.41 13.81 -0.35
CA VAL A 41 -4.86 12.45 -0.26
C VAL A 41 -5.76 11.63 0.67
N PRO A 42 -6.59 10.72 0.15
CA PRO A 42 -7.40 9.81 0.95
C PRO A 42 -6.57 8.63 1.46
N GLY A 43 -7.04 7.92 2.50
CA GLY A 43 -6.53 6.59 2.87
C GLY A 43 -5.01 6.50 2.96
N ILE A 44 -4.36 7.45 3.62
CA ILE A 44 -2.92 7.45 3.86
C ILE A 44 -2.59 6.24 4.73
N TYR A 45 -1.65 5.42 4.28
CA TYR A 45 -1.12 4.33 5.09
C TYR A 45 -0.25 4.92 6.21
N HIS A 46 -0.46 4.46 7.45
CA HIS A 46 0.22 4.96 8.66
C HIS A 46 0.56 3.84 9.66
N THR A 47 0.80 2.62 9.16
CA THR A 47 0.81 1.39 9.97
C THR A 47 2.20 0.76 10.17
N GLY A 48 3.29 1.38 9.73
CA GLY A 48 4.65 0.85 9.92
C GLY A 48 5.77 1.79 9.50
N ASP A 49 7.01 1.34 9.71
CA ASP A 49 8.25 2.15 9.60
C ASP A 49 8.54 2.70 8.21
N PHE A 50 7.87 2.17 7.17
CA PHE A 50 8.02 2.61 5.77
C PHE A 50 6.84 3.44 5.26
N ASP A 51 5.83 3.69 6.09
CA ASP A 51 4.65 4.48 5.74
C ASP A 51 4.68 5.86 6.41
N TYR A 52 3.65 6.67 6.21
CA TYR A 52 3.57 7.98 6.85
C TYR A 52 3.64 7.85 8.40
N PRO A 53 4.45 8.65 9.10
CA PRO A 53 5.21 9.82 8.63
C PRO A 53 6.64 9.52 8.15
N ASP A 54 7.12 8.29 8.29
CA ASP A 54 8.53 7.90 8.17
C ASP A 54 8.92 7.35 6.79
N ALA A 55 7.98 7.36 5.84
CA ALA A 55 8.19 6.92 4.46
C ALA A 55 9.48 7.47 3.83
N GLU A 56 10.18 6.62 3.07
CA GLU A 56 11.47 6.95 2.48
C GLU A 56 11.40 8.24 1.64
N ARG A 57 12.21 9.23 2.01
CA ARG A 57 12.22 10.58 1.40
C ARG A 57 10.83 11.25 1.34
N GLY A 58 9.94 10.88 2.25
CA GLY A 58 8.58 11.38 2.35
C GLY A 58 7.63 10.89 1.26
N VAL A 59 7.95 9.84 0.52
CA VAL A 59 7.06 9.30 -0.53
C VAL A 59 6.23 8.14 0.04
N GLY A 60 5.04 8.48 0.54
CA GLY A 60 4.13 7.54 1.20
C GLY A 60 3.09 6.94 0.26
N ARG A 61 2.46 5.84 0.70
CA ARG A 61 1.34 5.20 0.02
C ARG A 61 0.01 5.77 0.44
N PHE A 62 -0.95 5.74 -0.48
CA PHE A 62 -2.33 6.06 -0.17
C PHE A 62 -3.30 5.20 -0.99
N ALA A 63 -4.51 5.01 -0.47
CA ALA A 63 -5.57 4.27 -1.17
C ALA A 63 -6.86 5.09 -1.27
N THR A 64 -7.58 4.86 -2.37
CA THR A 64 -8.92 5.40 -2.60
C THR A 64 -10.00 4.40 -2.13
N PRO A 65 -11.25 4.86 -1.90
CA PRO A 65 -12.31 3.98 -1.39
C PRO A 65 -12.69 2.80 -2.31
N ASP A 66 -12.31 2.84 -3.58
CA ASP A 66 -12.45 1.75 -4.55
C ASP A 66 -11.29 0.74 -4.50
N GLY A 67 -10.36 0.90 -3.55
CA GLY A 67 -9.25 -0.03 -3.31
C GLY A 67 -8.02 0.22 -4.16
N LYS A 68 -8.02 1.22 -5.04
CA LYS A 68 -6.82 1.56 -5.83
C LYS A 68 -5.82 2.32 -4.98
N CYS A 69 -4.54 2.06 -5.19
CA CYS A 69 -3.44 2.69 -4.47
C CYS A 69 -2.52 3.50 -5.39
N GLY A 70 -1.85 4.48 -4.79
CA GLY A 70 -0.85 5.34 -5.40
C GLY A 70 0.11 5.90 -4.37
N TYR A 71 0.87 6.92 -4.76
CA TYR A 71 1.93 7.51 -3.93
C TYR A 71 1.80 9.03 -3.84
N PHE A 72 2.17 9.58 -2.69
CA PHE A 72 2.12 11.01 -2.42
C PHE A 72 3.39 11.49 -1.69
N GLN A 73 3.70 12.78 -1.83
CA GLN A 73 4.78 13.45 -1.11
C GLN A 73 4.25 14.06 0.20
N ALA A 74 4.76 13.59 1.34
CA ALA A 74 4.27 13.88 2.68
C ALA A 74 4.40 15.35 3.10
N ARG A 75 5.44 16.06 2.64
CA ARG A 75 5.66 17.47 3.03
C ARG A 75 4.54 18.40 2.56
N GLY A 76 3.92 18.10 1.42
CA GLY A 76 2.90 18.94 0.78
C GLY A 76 1.62 18.21 0.40
N PHE A 77 1.49 16.92 0.75
CA PHE A 77 0.36 16.07 0.38
C PHE A 77 0.03 16.13 -1.13
N GLN A 78 1.07 16.18 -1.96
CA GLN A 78 0.93 16.16 -3.41
C GLN A 78 0.96 14.73 -3.91
N VAL A 79 -0.01 14.34 -4.74
CA VAL A 79 0.00 13.03 -5.40
C VAL A 79 1.15 12.99 -6.40
N VAL A 80 2.07 12.04 -6.21
CA VAL A 80 3.21 11.77 -7.11
C VAL A 80 2.81 10.73 -8.14
N VAL A 81 2.07 9.71 -7.71
CA VAL A 81 1.53 8.65 -8.57
C VAL A 81 0.04 8.53 -8.29
N PRO A 82 -0.85 8.75 -9.27
CA PRO A 82 -2.29 8.59 -9.10
C PRO A 82 -2.68 7.19 -8.63
N ALA A 83 -3.78 7.09 -7.89
CA ALA A 83 -4.32 5.81 -7.45
C ALA A 83 -4.85 5.01 -8.65
N ARG A 84 -4.07 4.02 -9.11
CA ARG A 84 -4.40 3.20 -10.29
C ARG A 84 -3.93 1.75 -10.21
N TYR A 85 -3.22 1.40 -9.14
CA TYR A 85 -2.73 0.05 -8.90
C TYR A 85 -3.63 -0.67 -7.90
N ASP A 86 -3.69 -1.99 -7.99
CA ASP A 86 -4.42 -2.83 -7.04
C ASP A 86 -3.62 -3.03 -5.75
N VAL A 87 -2.30 -3.13 -5.87
CA VAL A 87 -1.38 -3.25 -4.72
C VAL A 87 -0.17 -2.34 -4.92
N CYS A 88 0.26 -1.69 -3.84
CA CYS A 88 1.43 -0.80 -3.79
C CYS A 88 2.29 -1.19 -2.58
N GLN A 89 3.53 -1.60 -2.82
CA GLN A 89 4.52 -1.76 -1.76
C GLN A 89 5.12 -0.40 -1.38
N ALA A 90 5.61 -0.28 -0.14
CA ALA A 90 6.28 0.93 0.30
C ALA A 90 7.60 1.13 -0.47
N PHE A 91 8.11 2.36 -0.49
CA PHE A 91 9.44 2.62 -1.03
C PHE A 91 10.51 2.09 -0.08
N HIS A 92 11.48 1.39 -0.66
CA HIS A 92 12.70 0.96 -0.01
C HIS A 92 13.86 1.04 -1.02
N ASP A 93 15.00 1.58 -0.59
CA ASP A 93 16.17 1.87 -1.44
C ASP A 93 15.81 2.61 -2.75
N GLY A 94 14.86 3.55 -2.65
CA GLY A 94 14.43 4.38 -3.77
C GLY A 94 13.59 3.67 -4.84
N ARG A 95 13.13 2.44 -4.56
CA ARG A 95 12.29 1.63 -5.45
C ARG A 95 11.02 1.17 -4.73
N ALA A 96 9.92 1.07 -5.47
CA ALA A 96 8.70 0.42 -5.01
C ALA A 96 8.09 -0.42 -6.13
N ILE A 97 7.45 -1.54 -5.78
CA ILE A 97 6.65 -2.33 -6.72
C ILE A 97 5.17 -1.99 -6.55
N ALA A 98 4.49 -1.86 -7.68
CA ALA A 98 3.04 -1.77 -7.72
C ALA A 98 2.50 -2.63 -8.86
N CYS A 99 1.26 -3.10 -8.75
CA CYS A 99 0.71 -4.00 -9.77
C CYS A 99 -0.78 -3.80 -10.05
N THR A 100 -1.20 -4.27 -11.21
CA THR A 100 -2.60 -4.30 -11.66
C THR A 100 -2.97 -5.74 -12.03
N GLY A 101 -4.16 -6.19 -11.64
CA GLY A 101 -4.62 -7.57 -11.84
C GLY A 101 -3.91 -8.60 -10.96
N CYS A 102 -3.25 -8.15 -9.90
CA CYS A 102 -2.47 -8.99 -8.99
C CYS A 102 -3.24 -9.28 -7.69
N THR A 103 -2.87 -10.37 -7.03
CA THR A 103 -3.29 -10.69 -5.67
C THR A 103 -2.09 -10.66 -4.75
N ARG A 104 -2.24 -10.02 -3.58
CA ARG A 104 -1.26 -10.02 -2.50
C ARG A 104 -1.54 -11.20 -1.57
N TYR A 105 -0.55 -12.04 -1.36
CA TYR A 105 -0.55 -13.11 -0.37
C TYR A 105 0.48 -12.81 0.73
N CYS A 106 0.18 -13.19 1.97
CA CYS A 106 1.19 -13.24 3.02
C CYS A 106 2.02 -14.52 2.86
N GLU A 107 3.34 -14.44 3.04
CA GLU A 107 4.22 -15.63 3.07
C GLU A 107 4.33 -16.25 4.47
N ASP A 108 4.17 -15.44 5.52
CA ASP A 108 4.19 -15.87 6.91
C ASP A 108 2.93 -15.42 7.68
N GLU A 109 2.82 -15.87 8.93
CA GLU A 109 1.63 -15.63 9.76
C GLU A 109 1.47 -14.17 10.19
N ASP A 110 2.56 -13.43 10.24
CA ASP A 110 2.60 -12.03 10.64
C ASP A 110 2.51 -11.09 9.42
N CYS A 111 2.53 -11.66 8.20
CA CYS A 111 2.52 -10.95 6.93
C CYS A 111 3.65 -9.92 6.80
N HIS A 112 4.83 -10.20 7.37
CA HIS A 112 5.99 -9.33 7.22
C HIS A 112 6.48 -9.29 5.77
N ILE A 113 6.27 -10.39 5.05
CA ILE A 113 6.64 -10.55 3.65
C ILE A 113 5.38 -10.83 2.84
N ASP A 114 5.15 -10.02 1.80
CA ASP A 114 4.06 -10.19 0.87
C ASP A 114 4.54 -10.68 -0.50
N ARG A 115 3.81 -11.65 -1.06
CA ARG A 115 3.99 -12.16 -2.41
C ARG A 115 2.90 -11.64 -3.33
N LEU A 116 3.30 -11.00 -4.42
CA LEU A 116 2.39 -10.54 -5.46
C LEU A 116 2.30 -11.60 -6.57
N VAL A 117 1.08 -12.03 -6.89
CA VAL A 117 0.82 -13.11 -7.84
C VAL A 117 -0.19 -12.68 -8.88
N GLY A 118 0.10 -12.98 -10.14
CA GLY A 118 -0.73 -12.66 -11.29
C GLY A 118 -0.69 -11.17 -11.67
N GLY A 119 -1.12 -10.89 -12.90
CA GLY A 119 -1.19 -9.53 -13.43
C GLY A 119 0.17 -8.93 -13.80
N ASP A 120 0.18 -7.60 -13.90
CA ASP A 120 1.32 -6.83 -14.40
C ASP A 120 1.90 -5.96 -13.28
N GLY A 121 3.21 -6.10 -13.06
CA GLY A 121 3.99 -5.31 -12.12
C GLY A 121 4.72 -4.16 -12.80
N VAL A 122 4.94 -3.10 -12.02
CA VAL A 122 5.86 -2.03 -12.34
C VAL A 122 6.84 -1.81 -11.20
N ALA A 123 8.02 -1.34 -11.54
CA ALA A 123 8.92 -0.73 -10.58
C ALA A 123 8.93 0.78 -10.73
N LEU A 124 8.71 1.48 -9.63
CA LEU A 124 8.63 2.94 -9.57
C LEU A 124 9.88 3.48 -8.87
N ALA A 125 10.36 4.62 -9.35
CA ALA A 125 11.28 5.48 -8.60
C ALA A 125 10.49 6.48 -7.74
N LEU A 126 11.15 7.11 -6.76
CA LEU A 126 10.54 8.05 -5.81
C LEU A 126 9.83 9.26 -6.45
N ASP A 127 10.20 9.64 -7.67
CA ASP A 127 9.53 10.69 -8.45
C ASP A 127 8.30 10.20 -9.22
N GLY A 128 7.94 8.92 -9.09
CA GLY A 128 6.84 8.26 -9.78
C GLY A 128 7.19 7.71 -11.17
N THR A 129 8.44 7.85 -11.61
CA THR A 129 8.90 7.31 -12.90
C THR A 129 8.83 5.78 -12.89
N VAL A 130 8.21 5.20 -13.91
CA VAL A 130 8.26 3.75 -14.14
C VAL A 130 9.65 3.39 -14.68
N ARG A 131 10.44 2.68 -13.88
CA ARG A 131 11.77 2.16 -14.26
C ARG A 131 11.68 0.86 -15.04
N GLU A 132 10.67 0.05 -14.74
CA GLU A 132 10.54 -1.30 -15.27
C GLU A 132 9.08 -1.73 -15.30
N ARG A 133 8.74 -2.62 -16.23
CA ARG A 133 7.45 -3.30 -16.33
C ARG A 133 7.73 -4.79 -16.48
N PHE A 134 6.95 -5.62 -15.81
CA PHE A 134 7.14 -7.06 -15.81
C PHE A 134 5.81 -7.77 -15.53
N THR A 135 5.70 -9.03 -15.92
CA THR A 135 4.57 -9.88 -15.55
C THR A 135 4.87 -10.56 -14.21
N LEU A 136 3.93 -10.53 -13.29
CA LEU A 136 4.06 -11.20 -12.00
C LEU A 136 3.91 -12.72 -12.16
N PRO A 137 4.57 -13.52 -11.30
CA PRO A 137 4.46 -14.97 -11.38
C PRO A 137 3.01 -15.42 -11.12
N THR A 138 2.62 -16.54 -11.72
CA THR A 138 1.32 -17.16 -11.42
C THR A 138 1.44 -18.09 -10.20
N LEU A 139 0.30 -18.55 -9.67
CA LEU A 139 0.31 -19.58 -8.62
C LEU A 139 0.95 -20.89 -9.08
N ASP A 140 0.91 -21.21 -10.38
CA ASP A 140 1.61 -22.37 -10.94
C ASP A 140 3.12 -22.16 -10.94
N THR A 141 3.59 -20.95 -11.30
CA THR A 141 5.02 -20.63 -11.20
C THR A 141 5.50 -20.63 -9.74
N VAL A 142 4.65 -20.21 -8.80
CA VAL A 142 4.99 -20.12 -7.37
C VAL A 142 4.96 -21.47 -6.67
N CYS A 143 3.85 -22.23 -6.76
CA CYS A 143 3.67 -23.49 -6.03
C CYS A 143 3.76 -24.74 -6.92
N GLY A 144 3.94 -24.60 -8.23
CA GLY A 144 3.92 -25.71 -9.18
C GLY A 144 2.51 -26.04 -9.63
N THR A 145 1.79 -26.87 -8.86
CA THR A 145 0.46 -27.35 -9.23
C THR A 145 -0.62 -26.87 -8.25
N PRO A 146 -1.90 -26.85 -8.67
CA PRO A 146 -3.02 -26.45 -7.79
C PRO A 146 -3.09 -27.23 -6.47
N GLU A 147 -2.79 -28.52 -6.48
CA GLU A 147 -2.88 -29.40 -5.30
C GLU A 147 -1.84 -29.05 -4.24
N ARG A 148 -0.76 -28.36 -4.62
CA ARG A 148 0.27 -27.89 -3.69
C ARG A 148 -0.11 -26.58 -2.99
N ARG A 149 -1.17 -25.89 -3.42
CA ARG A 149 -1.49 -24.55 -2.91
C ARG A 149 -2.30 -24.67 -1.61
N LEU A 150 -1.72 -24.23 -0.51
CA LEU A 150 -2.37 -24.17 0.80
C LEU A 150 -2.70 -22.71 1.10
N LEU A 151 -3.96 -22.33 0.87
CA LEU A 151 -4.48 -20.99 1.14
C LEU A 151 -5.21 -20.97 2.48
N THR A 152 -4.78 -20.08 3.37
CA THR A 152 -5.47 -19.83 4.65
C THR A 152 -6.05 -18.41 4.63
N PRO A 153 -7.39 -18.26 4.65
CA PRO A 153 -8.01 -16.95 4.66
C PRO A 153 -7.60 -16.12 5.87
N ARG A 154 -7.31 -14.84 5.66
CA ARG A 154 -7.02 -13.88 6.75
C ARG A 154 -7.67 -12.53 6.45
N SER A 155 -7.81 -11.72 7.50
CA SER A 155 -8.24 -10.32 7.34
C SER A 155 -7.17 -9.56 6.56
N GLY A 156 -7.51 -9.11 5.35
CA GLY A 156 -6.67 -8.24 4.51
C GLY A 156 -5.91 -8.94 3.38
N ALA A 157 -5.28 -10.10 3.61
CA ALA A 157 -4.64 -10.89 2.56
C ALA A 157 -4.47 -12.35 3.00
N ASP A 158 -4.78 -13.30 2.12
CA ASP A 158 -4.65 -14.73 2.42
C ASP A 158 -3.19 -15.15 2.61
N LEU A 159 -2.94 -16.08 3.53
CA LEU A 159 -1.65 -16.73 3.69
C LEU A 159 -1.50 -17.83 2.64
N LEU A 160 -0.44 -17.74 1.83
CA LEU A 160 -0.08 -18.75 0.82
C LEU A 160 1.11 -19.58 1.31
N ARG A 161 0.90 -20.88 1.45
CA ARG A 161 1.98 -21.87 1.61
C ARG A 161 1.95 -22.85 0.44
N CYS A 162 3.11 -23.33 0.01
CA CYS A 162 3.21 -24.39 -0.99
C CYS A 162 3.58 -25.72 -0.30
N ALA A 163 2.76 -26.75 -0.48
CA ALA A 163 2.97 -28.06 0.13
C ALA A 163 4.31 -28.67 -0.32
N GLY A 164 5.10 -29.15 0.63
CA GLY A 164 6.42 -29.73 0.39
C GLY A 164 7.58 -28.73 0.40
N ASP A 165 7.30 -27.43 0.49
CA ASP A 165 8.34 -26.45 0.79
C ASP A 165 8.72 -26.60 2.28
N ARG A 166 10.01 -26.74 2.57
CA ARG A 166 10.49 -26.77 3.96
C ARG A 166 10.38 -25.38 4.55
N ASN A 167 9.85 -25.26 5.76
CA ASN A 167 10.04 -24.04 6.52
C ASN A 167 11.54 -23.99 6.90
N PRO A 168 12.26 -22.90 6.61
CA PRO A 168 13.68 -22.77 6.97
C PRO A 168 13.94 -22.94 8.48
N PHE A 169 12.89 -22.87 9.30
CA PHE A 169 12.96 -23.12 10.75
C PHE A 169 12.58 -24.54 11.18
N ASP A 170 12.15 -25.43 10.26
CA ASP A 170 11.79 -26.82 10.60
C ASP A 170 12.98 -27.62 11.17
N ASP A 171 14.21 -27.23 10.82
CA ASP A 171 15.45 -27.89 11.24
C ASP A 171 16.09 -27.27 12.51
N LEU A 172 15.48 -26.24 13.11
CA LEU A 172 15.94 -25.66 14.37
C LEU A 172 15.29 -26.41 15.56
N LYS A 173 15.95 -27.47 16.02
CA LYS A 173 15.70 -28.10 17.32
C LYS A 173 16.66 -27.60 18.40
#